data_AF-A0A534TPY2-F1
#
_entry.id   AF-A0A534TPY2-F1
#
_cell.length_a   1.000
_cell.length_b   1.000
_cell.length_c   1.000
_cell.angle_alpha   90.00
_cell.angle_beta   90.00
_cell.angle_gamma   90.00
#
_symmetry.space_group_name_H-M   'P 1'
#
loop_
_entity.id
_entity.type
_entity.pdbx_description
1 polymer ?
#
loop_
_entity_poly.entity_id
_entity_poly.type
_entity_poly.pdbx_seq_one_letter_code
_entity_poly.pdbx_strand_id
1 'polypeptide(L)'
;MKRLGLLLVLVAACKGPEREARMGPPPAANPVTVVPLPPPVGEEVAVDYRTQTDGQALIEVAAPPGARVDIREGQALVGRDTAPMAVKAEADHWYMIGARLPSGAVREAKVQARAGQVASLRFVDVPQGPQAMSREAFKGFLQALDEEPGDQAKLNLLRSAAAKQWFTSAMAGVIIDHIVYRENKLAAVPILKDRILDRENAFWLYQHFTYREDKAKVQEILEH
;
A
#
# COMPACT_ATOMS: atom_id res chain seq x y z
N MET A 1 62.77 5.17 6.89
CA MET A 1 62.82 4.91 5.43
C MET A 1 62.04 6.03 4.77
N LYS A 2 62.72 7.10 4.29
CA LYS A 2 63.05 7.37 2.87
C LYS A 2 61.82 7.30 1.95
N ARG A 3 61.29 8.47 1.55
CA ARG A 3 61.40 9.13 0.21
C ARG A 3 60.17 8.83 -0.66
N LEU A 4 59.35 9.85 -0.96
CA LEU A 4 59.38 10.73 -2.14
C LEU A 4 58.71 10.08 -3.36
N GLY A 5 57.64 10.69 -3.85
CA GLY A 5 56.93 10.29 -5.08
C GLY A 5 56.06 11.43 -5.59
N LEU A 6 56.74 12.50 -6.00
CA LEU A 6 56.21 13.68 -6.69
C LEU A 6 55.85 13.29 -8.14
N LEU A 7 54.63 13.57 -8.59
CA LEU A 7 54.31 13.63 -10.02
C LEU A 7 53.69 14.98 -10.36
N LEU A 8 54.48 15.81 -11.06
CA LEU A 8 54.06 17.01 -11.77
C LEU A 8 53.28 16.62 -13.03
N VAL A 9 52.17 17.29 -13.30
CA VAL A 9 51.68 17.51 -14.68
C VAL A 9 51.40 18.99 -14.85
N LEU A 10 52.23 19.63 -15.68
CA LEU A 10 52.05 20.96 -16.26
C LEU A 10 51.14 20.83 -17.48
N VAL A 11 50.06 21.62 -17.56
CA VAL A 11 49.50 22.05 -18.86
C VAL A 11 49.09 23.51 -18.76
N ALA A 12 49.45 24.23 -19.82
CA ALA A 12 49.55 25.66 -19.97
C ALA A 12 48.22 26.44 -19.97
N ALA A 13 48.35 27.71 -19.61
CA ALA A 13 47.33 28.74 -19.64
C ALA A 13 47.04 29.24 -21.07
N CYS A 14 45.77 29.47 -21.38
CA CYS A 14 45.33 30.41 -22.41
C CYS A 14 44.40 31.44 -21.75
N LYS A 15 44.84 32.72 -21.76
CA LYS A 15 44.08 33.91 -21.34
C LYS A 15 43.11 34.35 -22.45
N GLY A 16 41.92 34.79 -22.05
CA GLY A 16 40.97 35.59 -22.84
C GLY A 16 40.08 36.42 -21.91
N PRO A 17 39.59 37.61 -22.32
CA PRO A 17 39.63 38.81 -21.47
C PRO A 17 38.34 39.14 -20.70
N GLU A 18 38.52 39.94 -19.65
CA GLU A 18 37.50 40.61 -18.84
C GLU A 18 36.56 41.49 -19.68
N ARG A 19 35.26 41.41 -19.38
CA ARG A 19 34.26 42.44 -19.71
C ARG A 19 33.47 42.77 -18.45
N GLU A 20 33.60 44.01 -18.01
CA GLU A 20 32.72 44.66 -17.03
C GLU A 20 31.26 44.50 -17.44
N ALA A 21 30.43 43.99 -16.52
CA ALA A 21 28.98 44.04 -16.62
C ALA A 21 28.44 44.86 -15.44
N ARG A 22 27.90 46.02 -15.80
CA ARG A 22 27.28 47.04 -14.97
C ARG A 22 26.23 46.45 -14.02
N MET A 23 26.27 46.90 -12.76
CA MET A 23 25.19 46.74 -11.79
C MET A 23 23.89 47.35 -12.34
N GLY A 24 22.90 46.50 -12.61
CA GLY A 24 21.49 46.88 -12.75
C GLY A 24 20.69 46.31 -11.56
N PRO A 25 19.65 47.01 -11.07
CA PRO A 25 18.87 46.56 -9.92
C PRO A 25 18.13 45.24 -10.21
N PRO A 26 17.93 44.37 -9.19
CA PRO A 26 17.27 43.08 -9.39
C PRO A 26 15.82 43.27 -9.86
N PRO A 27 15.34 42.51 -10.86
CA PRO A 27 13.94 42.54 -11.27
C PRO A 27 13.05 42.00 -10.14
N ALA A 28 11.93 42.69 -9.93
CA ALA A 28 10.94 42.38 -8.90
C ALA A 28 10.54 40.90 -8.92
N ALA A 29 10.51 40.29 -7.72
CA ALA A 29 10.02 38.94 -7.52
C ALA A 29 8.55 38.88 -7.98
N ASN A 30 8.30 38.12 -9.05
CA ASN A 30 6.96 37.73 -9.43
C ASN A 30 6.34 36.93 -8.26
N PRO A 31 5.08 37.19 -7.87
CA PRO A 31 4.43 36.38 -6.85
C PRO A 31 4.35 34.95 -7.37
N VAL A 32 5.08 34.05 -6.72
CA VAL A 32 4.99 32.61 -6.94
C VAL A 32 3.55 32.23 -6.66
N THR A 33 2.77 32.06 -7.72
CA THR A 33 1.48 31.39 -7.63
C THR A 33 1.81 29.97 -7.22
N VAL A 34 1.58 29.67 -5.93
CA VAL A 34 1.72 28.32 -5.39
C VAL A 34 0.64 27.48 -6.04
N VAL A 35 0.97 26.88 -7.18
CA VAL A 35 0.23 25.74 -7.70
C VAL A 35 0.36 24.65 -6.63
N PRO A 36 -0.74 24.12 -6.07
CA PRO A 36 -0.64 23.04 -5.11
C PRO A 36 0.07 21.88 -5.81
N LEU A 37 1.28 21.56 -5.36
CA LEU A 37 1.97 20.37 -5.82
C LEU A 37 1.05 19.19 -5.47
N PRO A 38 0.72 18.29 -6.43
CA PRO A 38 0.16 17.00 -6.04
C PRO A 38 1.12 16.33 -5.04
N PRO A 39 0.62 15.71 -3.97
CA PRO A 39 1.48 15.11 -2.96
C PRO A 39 2.41 14.07 -3.60
N PRO A 40 3.68 13.96 -3.15
CA PRO A 40 4.61 12.97 -3.66
C PRO A 40 4.02 11.58 -3.43
N VAL A 41 4.06 10.76 -4.49
CA VAL A 41 3.72 9.33 -4.47
C VAL A 41 4.60 8.66 -3.40
N GLY A 42 4.08 8.49 -2.19
CA GLY A 42 4.81 7.96 -1.04
C GLY A 42 4.32 8.42 0.34
N GLU A 43 3.62 9.55 0.45
CA GLU A 43 2.99 9.97 1.71
C GLU A 43 1.52 9.54 1.72
N GLU A 44 1.24 8.38 2.32
CA GLU A 44 -0.11 7.82 2.45
C GLU A 44 -1.03 8.64 3.38
N VAL A 45 -0.45 9.63 4.08
CA VAL A 45 -1.14 10.58 4.95
C VAL A 45 -0.55 11.98 4.73
N ALA A 46 -1.38 12.93 4.30
CA ALA A 46 -1.01 14.34 4.23
C ALA A 46 -1.40 15.05 5.53
N VAL A 47 -0.49 15.85 6.08
CA VAL A 47 -0.70 16.63 7.31
C VAL A 47 -0.40 18.10 7.06
N ASP A 48 -1.43 18.93 7.13
CA ASP A 48 -1.34 20.39 6.94
C ASP A 48 -1.59 21.13 8.25
N TYR A 49 -0.72 22.07 8.61
CA TYR A 49 -0.91 22.91 9.79
C TYR A 49 -1.50 24.27 9.39
N ARG A 50 -2.64 24.64 9.97
CA ARG A 50 -3.29 25.94 9.76
C ARG A 50 -3.33 26.74 11.07
N THR A 51 -3.09 28.03 11.03
CA THR A 51 -3.18 28.88 12.23
C THR A 51 -4.64 29.07 12.65
N GLN A 52 -4.91 29.01 13.95
CA GLN A 52 -6.23 29.21 14.55
C GLN A 52 -6.19 30.38 15.55
N THR A 53 -7.19 31.24 15.48
CA THR A 53 -7.33 32.46 16.30
C THR A 53 -7.67 32.19 17.77
N ASP A 54 -8.17 31.00 18.09
CA ASP A 54 -8.63 30.65 19.44
C ASP A 54 -7.51 30.22 20.40
N GLY A 55 -6.26 30.16 19.92
CA GLY A 55 -5.08 29.75 20.69
C GLY A 55 -5.04 28.26 21.07
N GLN A 56 -6.13 27.52 20.90
CA GLN A 56 -6.23 26.09 21.15
C GLN A 56 -5.52 25.29 20.04
N ALA A 57 -4.99 24.12 20.39
CA ALA A 57 -4.51 23.15 19.41
C ALA A 57 -5.68 22.24 19.00
N LEU A 58 -5.86 22.05 17.69
CA LEU A 58 -6.93 21.22 17.15
C LEU A 58 -6.35 20.18 16.21
N ILE A 59 -6.88 18.96 16.26
CA ILE A 59 -6.59 17.91 15.29
C ILE A 59 -7.86 17.64 14.51
N GLU A 60 -7.80 17.82 13.20
CA GLU A 60 -8.89 17.57 12.26
C GLU A 60 -8.49 16.43 11.33
N VAL A 61 -9.34 15.41 11.21
CA VAL A 61 -9.21 14.39 10.17
C VAL A 61 -10.30 14.64 9.15
N ALA A 62 -9.93 15.18 7.99
CA ALA A 62 -10.86 15.66 6.97
C ALA A 62 -11.22 14.59 5.93
N ALA A 63 -10.34 13.62 5.68
CA ALA A 63 -10.51 12.62 4.62
C ALA A 63 -9.84 11.28 4.93
N PRO A 64 -10.34 10.16 4.35
CA PRO A 64 -11.53 10.09 3.50
C PRO A 64 -12.82 10.07 4.34
N PRO A 65 -13.95 10.58 3.81
CA PRO A 65 -15.25 10.44 4.48
C PRO A 65 -15.58 8.98 4.76
N GLY A 66 -16.08 8.67 5.95
CA GLY A 66 -16.42 7.30 6.33
C GLY A 66 -15.26 6.47 6.89
N ALA A 67 -14.03 6.99 6.91
CA ALA A 67 -12.93 6.34 7.63
C ALA A 67 -13.19 6.34 9.13
N ARG A 68 -12.99 5.21 9.80
CA ARG A 68 -13.03 5.13 11.27
C ARG A 68 -11.67 5.57 11.81
N VAL A 69 -11.66 6.57 12.67
CA VAL A 69 -10.46 7.22 13.18
C VAL A 69 -10.38 7.04 14.69
N ASP A 70 -9.21 6.61 15.15
CA ASP A 70 -8.80 6.53 16.56
C ASP A 70 -7.66 7.54 16.78
N ILE A 71 -7.85 8.49 17.70
CA ILE A 71 -6.83 9.45 18.13
C ILE A 71 -6.36 9.07 19.53
N ARG A 72 -5.06 8.85 19.70
CA ARG A 72 -4.45 8.44 20.96
C ARG A 72 -3.31 9.35 21.36
N GLU A 73 -3.16 9.56 22.66
CA GLU A 73 -2.01 10.20 23.28
C GLU A 73 -1.28 9.17 24.14
N GLY A 74 -0.13 8.69 23.67
CA GLY A 74 0.49 7.49 24.23
C GLY A 74 -0.46 6.28 24.17
N GLN A 75 -0.91 5.79 25.34
CA GLN A 75 -1.86 4.69 25.47
C GLN A 75 -3.32 5.16 25.69
N ALA A 76 -3.54 6.45 25.95
CA ALA A 76 -4.86 7.00 26.22
C ALA A 76 -5.63 7.24 24.91
N LEU A 77 -6.88 6.78 24.82
CA LEU A 77 -7.78 7.09 23.70
C LEU A 77 -8.41 8.46 23.96
N VAL A 78 -8.09 9.43 23.10
CA VAL A 78 -8.52 10.82 23.20
C VAL A 78 -9.82 11.04 22.42
N GLY A 79 -9.94 10.38 21.26
CA GLY A 79 -11.14 10.43 20.44
C GLY A 79 -11.27 9.22 19.53
N ARG A 80 -12.50 8.80 19.27
CA ARG A 80 -12.84 7.76 18.30
C ARG A 80 -14.11 8.16 17.59
N ASP A 81 -14.04 8.38 16.28
CA ASP A 81 -15.22 8.71 15.47
C ASP A 81 -15.00 8.38 13.99
N THR A 82 -15.94 8.75 13.12
CA THR A 82 -15.87 8.61 11.68
C THR A 82 -15.50 9.95 11.04
N ALA A 83 -14.55 9.95 10.10
CA ALA A 83 -14.17 11.15 9.37
C ALA A 83 -15.33 11.66 8.49
N PRO A 84 -15.52 12.99 8.37
CA PRO A 84 -14.68 14.05 8.93
C PRO A 84 -14.92 14.27 10.43
N MET A 85 -13.85 14.41 11.22
CA MET A 85 -13.93 14.67 12.66
C MET A 85 -12.86 15.67 13.13
N ALA A 86 -13.12 16.34 14.25
CA ALA A 86 -12.15 17.21 14.91
C ALA A 86 -12.15 17.00 16.42
N VAL A 87 -10.97 17.03 17.04
CA VAL A 87 -10.75 16.85 18.47
C VAL A 87 -9.83 17.94 18.98
N LYS A 88 -10.16 18.47 20.16
CA LYS A 88 -9.27 19.38 20.89
C LYS A 88 -8.07 18.59 21.41
N ALA A 89 -6.88 19.12 21.16
CA ALA A 89 -5.62 18.52 21.56
C ALA A 89 -4.88 19.46 22.52
N GLU A 90 -4.05 18.89 23.37
CA GLU A 90 -3.13 19.67 24.20
C GLU A 90 -1.92 20.08 23.35
N ALA A 91 -1.54 21.35 23.45
CA ALA A 91 -0.39 21.86 22.71
C ALA A 91 0.90 21.17 23.15
N ASP A 92 1.85 21.05 22.23
CA ASP A 92 3.17 20.43 22.41
C ASP A 92 3.16 18.92 22.73
N HIS A 93 2.00 18.27 22.57
CA HIS A 93 1.85 16.82 22.72
C HIS A 93 1.84 16.10 21.37
N TRP A 94 2.27 14.84 21.39
CA TRP A 94 2.26 13.97 20.22
C TRP A 94 1.08 13.02 20.25
N TYR A 95 0.29 13.05 19.19
CA TYR A 95 -0.88 12.19 19.01
C TYR A 95 -0.61 11.17 17.91
N MET A 96 -1.04 9.93 18.17
CA MET A 96 -1.10 8.86 17.19
C MET A 96 -2.51 8.77 16.65
N ILE A 97 -2.66 8.92 15.33
CA ILE A 97 -3.95 8.94 14.66
C ILE A 97 -4.01 7.73 13.74
N GLY A 98 -4.82 6.74 14.10
CA GLY A 98 -5.06 5.54 13.31
C GLY A 98 -6.38 5.65 12.55
N ALA A 99 -6.36 5.54 11.24
CA ALA A 99 -7.54 5.54 10.38
C ALA A 99 -7.70 4.17 9.70
N ARG A 100 -8.88 3.58 9.85
CA ARG A 100 -9.36 2.46 9.03
C ARG A 100 -10.22 3.02 7.91
N LEU A 101 -9.70 2.98 6.70
CA LEU A 101 -10.33 3.54 5.50
C LEU A 101 -11.51 2.67 5.05
N PRO A 102 -12.45 3.22 4.26
CA PRO A 102 -13.54 2.45 3.64
C PRO A 102 -13.06 1.24 2.81
N SER A 103 -11.89 1.34 2.17
CA SER A 103 -11.23 0.21 1.49
C SER A 103 -10.80 -0.93 2.42
N GLY A 104 -10.86 -0.73 3.74
CA GLY A 104 -10.34 -1.65 4.75
C GLY A 104 -8.86 -1.45 5.07
N ALA A 105 -8.16 -0.61 4.31
CA ALA A 105 -6.79 -0.24 4.59
C ALA A 105 -6.67 0.44 5.96
N VAL A 106 -5.62 0.10 6.72
CA VAL A 106 -5.30 0.77 7.98
C VAL A 106 -4.10 1.67 7.73
N ARG A 107 -4.19 2.92 8.21
CA ARG A 107 -3.13 3.92 8.12
C ARG A 107 -2.96 4.56 9.48
N GLU A 108 -1.73 4.90 9.82
CA GLU A 108 -1.40 5.56 11.08
C GLU A 108 -0.48 6.74 10.81
N ALA A 109 -0.69 7.83 11.54
CA ALA A 109 0.16 9.02 11.47
C ALA A 109 0.42 9.56 12.88
N LYS A 110 1.68 9.94 13.12
CA LYS A 110 2.08 10.64 14.32
C LYS A 110 2.08 12.14 14.05
N VAL A 111 1.29 12.89 14.81
CA VAL A 111 1.10 14.33 14.61
C VAL A 111 1.38 15.07 15.91
N GLN A 112 2.09 16.19 15.82
CA GLN A 112 2.34 17.06 16.96
C GLN A 112 1.25 18.13 17.01
N ALA A 113 0.50 18.20 18.11
CA ALA A 113 -0.40 19.32 18.34
C ALA A 113 0.41 20.56 18.73
N ARG A 114 0.11 21.71 18.12
CA ARG A 114 0.84 22.97 18.34
C ARG A 114 -0.13 24.06 18.76
N ALA A 115 0.29 24.89 19.72
CA ALA A 115 -0.54 25.97 20.23
C ALA A 115 -1.00 26.92 19.11
N GLY A 116 -2.29 27.23 19.08
CA GLY A 116 -2.89 28.07 18.04
C GLY A 116 -2.81 27.48 16.63
N GLN A 117 -2.69 26.16 16.48
CA GLN A 117 -2.66 25.48 15.19
C GLN A 117 -3.67 24.34 15.10
N VAL A 118 -4.23 24.18 13.90
CA VAL A 118 -5.07 23.05 13.49
C VAL A 118 -4.22 22.14 12.61
N ALA A 119 -3.93 20.93 13.09
CA ALA A 119 -3.35 19.88 12.28
C ALA A 119 -4.46 19.18 11.49
N SER A 120 -4.46 19.36 10.17
CA SER A 120 -5.45 18.80 9.24
C SER A 120 -4.86 17.57 8.56
N LEU A 121 -5.37 16.40 8.88
CA LEU A 121 -4.96 15.13 8.30
C LEU A 121 -5.90 14.72 7.16
N ARG A 122 -5.29 14.25 6.08
CA ARG A 122 -5.98 13.61 4.96
C ARG A 122 -5.30 12.28 4.68
N PHE A 123 -6.00 11.18 4.95
CA PHE A 123 -5.56 9.86 4.57
C PHE A 123 -5.90 9.62 3.10
N VAL A 124 -4.94 9.13 2.34
CA VAL A 124 -5.17 8.78 0.94
C VAL A 124 -5.77 7.36 0.91
N ASP A 125 -7.05 7.27 0.53
CA ASP A 125 -7.68 5.98 0.26
C ASP A 125 -7.35 5.54 -1.15
N VAL A 126 -6.13 5.03 -1.34
CA VAL A 126 -5.78 4.32 -2.57
C VAL A 126 -6.53 2.99 -2.52
N PRO A 127 -7.45 2.71 -3.46
CA PRO A 127 -8.12 1.42 -3.54
C PRO A 127 -7.03 0.37 -3.60
N GLN A 128 -6.90 -0.39 -2.53
CA GLN A 128 -6.00 -1.53 -2.53
C GLN A 128 -6.53 -2.42 -3.65
N GLY A 129 -5.69 -2.73 -4.64
CA GLY A 129 -6.05 -3.65 -5.71
C GLY A 129 -6.58 -4.96 -5.12
N PRO A 130 -7.14 -5.85 -5.95
CA PRO A 130 -7.70 -7.11 -5.45
C PRO A 130 -6.71 -7.80 -4.49
N GLN A 131 -7.16 -8.06 -3.25
CA GLN A 131 -6.33 -8.65 -2.20
C GLN A 131 -6.68 -10.12 -2.04
N ALA A 132 -5.66 -10.94 -1.81
CA ALA A 132 -5.87 -12.35 -1.51
C ALA A 132 -6.65 -12.47 -0.20
N MET A 133 -7.43 -13.52 -0.10
CA MET A 133 -8.10 -13.91 1.12
C MET A 133 -7.13 -13.91 2.31
N SER A 134 -7.56 -13.39 3.46
CA SER A 134 -6.72 -13.40 4.66
C SER A 134 -6.42 -14.84 5.11
N ARG A 135 -5.34 -15.03 5.87
CA ARG A 135 -4.96 -16.36 6.37
C ARG A 135 -6.07 -17.03 7.19
N GLU A 136 -6.75 -16.26 8.02
CA GLU A 136 -7.83 -16.73 8.89
C GLU A 136 -9.05 -17.14 8.05
N ALA A 137 -9.42 -16.31 7.07
CA ALA A 137 -10.51 -16.63 6.15
C ALA A 137 -10.17 -17.86 5.30
N PHE A 138 -8.92 -17.99 4.84
CA PHE A 138 -8.46 -19.14 4.07
C PHE A 138 -8.48 -20.43 4.88
N LYS A 139 -8.08 -20.38 6.14
CA LYS A 139 -8.19 -21.52 7.06
C LYS A 139 -9.66 -21.97 7.22
N GLY A 140 -10.58 -21.03 7.43
CA GLY A 140 -12.01 -21.33 7.52
C GLY A 140 -12.57 -21.90 6.21
N PHE A 141 -12.11 -21.38 5.07
CA PHE A 141 -12.47 -21.90 3.76
C PHE A 141 -12.00 -23.35 3.55
N LEU A 142 -10.75 -23.68 3.92
CA LEU A 142 -10.25 -25.06 3.82
C LEU A 142 -11.03 -26.03 4.72
N GLN A 143 -11.43 -25.61 5.92
CA GLN A 143 -12.28 -26.42 6.79
C GLN A 143 -13.62 -26.72 6.12
N ALA A 144 -14.29 -25.71 5.56
CA ALA A 144 -15.52 -25.91 4.81
C ALA A 144 -15.31 -26.84 3.60
N LEU A 145 -14.19 -26.68 2.89
CA LEU A 145 -13.83 -27.52 1.75
C LEU A 145 -13.63 -28.99 2.15
N ASP A 146 -13.12 -29.27 3.35
CA ASP A 146 -12.92 -30.63 3.85
C ASP A 146 -14.21 -31.30 4.36
N GLU A 147 -15.18 -30.50 4.80
CA GLU A 147 -16.49 -30.98 5.23
C GLU A 147 -17.41 -31.38 4.06
N GLU A 148 -17.11 -30.89 2.85
CA GLU A 148 -17.90 -31.23 1.66
C GLU A 148 -17.81 -32.74 1.32
N PRO A 149 -18.95 -33.40 1.01
CA PRO A 149 -19.04 -34.87 0.88
C PRO A 149 -18.36 -35.43 -0.38
N GLY A 150 -17.78 -34.58 -1.24
CA GLY A 150 -17.05 -35.01 -2.42
C GLY A 150 -16.55 -33.85 -3.29
N ASP A 151 -15.65 -34.17 -4.22
CA ASP A 151 -14.97 -33.19 -5.06
C ASP A 151 -15.90 -32.28 -5.86
N GLN A 152 -17.03 -32.79 -6.35
CA GLN A 152 -17.98 -31.96 -7.10
C GLN A 152 -18.58 -30.85 -6.24
N ALA A 153 -18.86 -31.15 -4.97
CA ALA A 153 -19.34 -30.18 -4.00
C ALA A 153 -18.23 -29.18 -3.64
N LYS A 154 -16.99 -29.68 -3.45
CA LYS A 154 -15.78 -28.84 -3.28
C LYS A 154 -15.58 -27.85 -4.44
N LEU A 155 -15.74 -28.30 -5.69
CA LEU A 155 -15.64 -27.44 -6.87
C LEU A 155 -16.75 -26.39 -6.94
N ASN A 156 -17.96 -26.72 -6.49
CA ASN A 156 -19.08 -25.76 -6.42
C ASN A 156 -18.84 -24.69 -5.35
N LEU A 157 -18.32 -25.10 -4.19
CA LEU A 157 -17.90 -24.19 -3.12
C LEU A 157 -16.77 -23.28 -3.61
N LEU A 158 -15.78 -23.85 -4.30
CA LEU A 158 -14.68 -23.10 -4.90
C LEU A 158 -15.15 -22.06 -5.92
N ARG A 159 -16.06 -22.40 -6.84
CA ARG A 159 -16.68 -21.43 -7.77
C ARG A 159 -17.35 -20.27 -7.04
N SER A 160 -18.07 -20.58 -5.96
CA SER A 160 -18.76 -19.57 -5.16
C SER A 160 -17.79 -18.62 -4.45
N ALA A 161 -16.66 -19.16 -3.96
CA ALA A 161 -15.59 -18.36 -3.35
C ALA A 161 -14.85 -17.51 -4.41
N ALA A 162 -14.47 -18.12 -5.54
CA ALA A 162 -13.80 -17.47 -6.66
C ALA A 162 -14.61 -16.33 -7.30
N ALA A 163 -15.93 -16.30 -7.12
CA ALA A 163 -16.75 -15.17 -7.58
C ALA A 163 -16.50 -13.87 -6.78
N LYS A 164 -15.98 -13.96 -5.55
CA LYS A 164 -15.88 -12.84 -4.60
C LYS A 164 -14.48 -12.62 -4.05
N GLN A 165 -13.63 -13.63 -4.11
CA GLN A 165 -12.35 -13.68 -3.41
C GLN A 165 -11.21 -13.90 -4.40
N TRP A 166 -10.04 -13.40 -4.03
CA TRP A 166 -8.79 -13.64 -4.73
C TRP A 166 -7.90 -14.57 -3.91
N PHE A 167 -7.00 -15.27 -4.59
CA PHE A 167 -6.10 -16.25 -4.01
C PHE A 167 -4.67 -15.95 -4.44
N THR A 168 -3.70 -16.46 -3.69
CA THR A 168 -2.33 -16.59 -4.20
C THR A 168 -2.14 -17.92 -4.91
N SER A 169 -1.11 -18.04 -5.73
CA SER A 169 -0.70 -19.31 -6.36
C SER A 169 -0.45 -20.40 -5.32
N ALA A 170 0.13 -20.04 -4.17
CA ALA A 170 0.32 -20.97 -3.05
C ALA A 170 -1.01 -21.46 -2.44
N MET A 171 -1.98 -20.56 -2.24
CA MET A 171 -3.31 -20.94 -1.76
C MET A 171 -4.03 -21.85 -2.77
N ALA A 172 -3.93 -21.53 -4.06
CA ALA A 172 -4.49 -22.34 -5.13
C ALA A 172 -3.90 -23.77 -5.14
N GLY A 173 -2.60 -23.92 -4.93
CA GLY A 173 -1.95 -25.22 -4.79
C GLY A 173 -2.52 -26.04 -3.63
N VAL A 174 -2.67 -25.42 -2.45
CA VAL A 174 -3.28 -26.08 -1.28
C VAL A 174 -4.73 -26.51 -1.59
N ILE A 175 -5.53 -25.65 -2.23
CA ILE A 175 -6.91 -26.02 -2.61
C ILE A 175 -6.93 -27.27 -3.52
N ILE A 176 -6.03 -27.34 -4.50
CA ILE A 176 -5.92 -28.48 -5.42
C ILE A 176 -5.57 -29.77 -4.67
N ASP A 177 -4.74 -29.70 -3.64
CA ASP A 177 -4.35 -30.87 -2.84
C ASP A 177 -5.51 -31.46 -2.02
N HIS A 178 -6.53 -30.67 -1.70
CA HIS A 178 -7.73 -31.12 -0.98
C HIS A 178 -8.79 -31.80 -1.87
N ILE A 179 -8.56 -31.83 -3.18
CA ILE A 179 -9.40 -32.52 -4.17
C ILE A 179 -8.81 -33.91 -4.42
N VAL A 180 -9.64 -34.96 -4.41
CA VAL A 180 -9.13 -36.33 -4.45
C VAL A 180 -8.89 -36.83 -5.87
N TYR A 181 -9.87 -36.66 -6.75
CA TYR A 181 -9.86 -37.23 -8.09
C TYR A 181 -9.12 -36.34 -9.09
N ARG A 182 -8.28 -36.97 -9.91
CA ARG A 182 -7.44 -36.34 -10.94
C ARG A 182 -8.21 -35.37 -11.85
N GLU A 183 -9.37 -35.80 -12.35
CA GLU A 183 -10.19 -35.00 -13.27
C GLU A 183 -10.71 -33.72 -12.60
N ASN A 184 -11.09 -33.82 -11.32
CA ASN A 184 -11.57 -32.68 -10.54
C ASN A 184 -10.43 -31.73 -10.16
N LYS A 185 -9.22 -32.25 -9.90
CA LYS A 185 -8.03 -31.40 -9.71
C LYS A 185 -7.77 -30.54 -10.94
N LEU A 186 -7.84 -31.12 -12.14
CA LEU A 186 -7.71 -30.37 -13.39
C LEU A 186 -8.85 -29.36 -13.57
N ALA A 187 -10.08 -29.72 -13.21
CA ALA A 187 -11.23 -28.82 -13.28
C ALA A 187 -11.16 -27.63 -12.31
N ALA A 188 -10.36 -27.71 -11.24
CA ALA A 188 -10.14 -26.60 -10.30
C ALA A 188 -9.26 -25.49 -10.88
N VAL A 189 -8.30 -25.83 -11.74
CA VAL A 189 -7.33 -24.89 -12.32
C VAL A 189 -7.98 -23.73 -13.08
N PRO A 190 -8.93 -23.94 -14.03
CA PRO A 190 -9.56 -22.83 -14.73
C PRO A 190 -10.42 -21.95 -13.81
N ILE A 191 -10.96 -22.49 -12.71
CA ILE A 191 -11.72 -21.71 -11.72
C ILE A 191 -10.78 -20.75 -10.97
N LEU A 192 -9.57 -21.23 -10.65
CA LEU A 192 -8.56 -20.50 -9.88
C LEU A 192 -7.76 -19.51 -10.73
N LYS A 193 -7.47 -19.85 -11.99
CA LYS A 193 -6.58 -19.08 -12.88
C LYS A 193 -6.91 -17.58 -12.94
N ASP A 194 -8.19 -17.24 -13.05
CA ASP A 194 -8.64 -15.86 -13.20
C ASP A 194 -8.74 -15.10 -11.87
N ARG A 195 -8.45 -15.80 -10.76
CA ARG A 195 -8.53 -15.30 -9.39
C ARG A 195 -7.22 -15.41 -8.62
N ILE A 196 -6.13 -15.76 -9.29
CA ILE A 196 -4.77 -15.73 -8.74
C ILE A 196 -4.18 -14.33 -8.93
N LEU A 197 -3.66 -13.74 -7.86
CA LEU A 197 -3.04 -12.40 -7.91
C LEU A 197 -1.62 -12.44 -8.47
N ASP A 198 -0.81 -13.38 -8.00
CA ASP A 198 0.58 -13.59 -8.39
C ASP A 198 0.64 -14.59 -9.56
N ARG A 199 0.08 -14.20 -10.70
CA ARG A 199 -0.03 -15.06 -11.91
C ARG A 199 1.33 -15.50 -12.41
N GLU A 200 2.37 -14.69 -12.22
CA GLU A 200 3.75 -15.02 -12.51
C GLU A 200 4.26 -16.24 -11.74
N ASN A 201 3.64 -16.58 -10.60
CA ASN A 201 3.95 -17.75 -9.79
C ASN A 201 3.02 -18.94 -10.05
N ALA A 202 2.03 -18.81 -10.95
CA ALA A 202 1.04 -19.86 -11.18
C ALA A 202 1.66 -21.15 -11.75
N PHE A 203 2.86 -21.09 -12.33
CA PHE A 203 3.60 -22.26 -12.78
C PHE A 203 3.92 -23.24 -11.63
N TRP A 204 3.94 -22.80 -10.38
CA TRP A 204 4.13 -23.72 -9.24
C TRP A 204 2.98 -24.72 -9.11
N LEU A 205 1.80 -24.44 -9.68
CA LEU A 205 0.65 -25.34 -9.65
C LEU A 205 0.96 -26.71 -10.28
N TYR A 206 1.94 -26.80 -11.19
CA TYR A 206 2.36 -28.07 -11.81
C TYR A 206 2.85 -29.10 -10.80
N GLN A 207 3.33 -28.65 -9.63
CA GLN A 207 3.87 -29.53 -8.60
C GLN A 207 2.78 -30.38 -7.92
N HIS A 208 1.52 -29.95 -7.98
CA HIS A 208 0.37 -30.63 -7.37
C HIS A 208 -0.19 -31.76 -8.24
N PHE A 209 0.40 -31.97 -9.42
CA PHE A 209 0.03 -33.03 -10.36
C PHE A 209 1.17 -34.03 -10.53
N THR A 210 0.85 -35.32 -10.52
CA THR A 210 1.87 -36.38 -10.63
C THR A 210 2.23 -36.68 -12.09
N TYR A 211 1.21 -36.79 -12.96
CA TYR A 211 1.38 -37.26 -14.34
C TYR A 211 1.82 -36.13 -15.28
N ARG A 212 2.66 -36.47 -16.25
CA ARG A 212 3.21 -35.50 -17.22
C ARG A 212 2.09 -34.86 -18.05
N GLU A 213 1.11 -35.67 -18.46
CA GLU A 213 -0.01 -35.24 -19.29
C GLU A 213 -0.87 -34.21 -18.55
N ASP A 214 -1.01 -34.32 -17.23
CA ASP A 214 -1.73 -33.33 -16.44
C ASP A 214 -0.97 -32.03 -16.35
N LYS A 215 0.34 -32.09 -16.09
CA LYS A 215 1.19 -30.89 -16.04
C LYS A 215 1.12 -30.11 -17.36
N ALA A 216 1.15 -30.81 -18.50
CA ALA A 216 0.99 -30.20 -19.81
C ALA A 216 -0.38 -29.51 -19.97
N LYS A 217 -1.48 -30.17 -19.54
CA LYS A 217 -2.82 -29.57 -19.55
C LYS A 217 -2.93 -28.34 -18.64
N VAL A 218 -2.36 -28.40 -17.45
CA VAL A 218 -2.36 -27.25 -16.52
C VAL A 218 -1.59 -26.08 -17.13
N GLN A 219 -0.45 -26.35 -17.77
CA GLN A 219 0.31 -25.34 -18.49
C GLN A 219 -0.53 -24.69 -19.59
N GLU A 220 -1.15 -25.51 -20.45
CA GLU A 220 -2.03 -25.04 -21.52
C GLU A 220 -3.14 -24.13 -20.98
N ILE A 221 -3.79 -24.54 -19.88
CA ILE A 221 -4.83 -23.77 -19.21
C ILE A 221 -4.27 -22.45 -18.69
N LEU A 222 -3.09 -22.43 -18.05
CA LEU A 222 -2.52 -21.19 -17.49
C LEU A 222 -2.09 -20.19 -18.57
N GLU A 223 -1.71 -20.67 -19.76
CA GLU A 223 -1.29 -19.84 -20.89
C GLU A 223 -2.47 -19.21 -21.67
N HIS A 224 -3.68 -19.81 -21.66
CA HIS A 224 -4.86 -19.37 -22.44
C HIS A 224 -6.02 -18.87 -21.59
#